data_AF-A0A352PTE0-F1
#
_entry.id   AF-A0A352PTE0-F1
#
_cell.length_a   1.000
_cell.length_b   1.000
_cell.length_c   1.000
_cell.angle_alpha   90.00
_cell.angle_beta   90.00
_cell.angle_gamma   90.00
#
_symmetry.space_group_name_H-M   'P 1'
#
loop_
_entity.id
_entity.type
_entity.pdbx_description
1 polymer ?
#
loop_
_entity_poly.entity_id
_entity_poly.type
_entity_poly.pdbx_seq_one_letter_code
_entity_poly.pdbx_strand_id
1 'polypeptide(L)' 'MKRYKVVSQREVLSTPCDEKNTPERQLEDFLNKQAVEGWYYRDVITSPTADHRLGIDFVILEREKDSY' A
#
# COMPACT_ATOMS: atom_id res chain seq x y z
N MET A 1 -13.33 -16.07 -8.05
CA MET A 1 -13.01 -14.94 -8.98
C MET A 1 -12.19 -13.92 -8.19
N LYS A 2 -11.06 -13.43 -8.70
CA LYS A 2 -10.18 -12.52 -7.93
C LYS A 2 -10.70 -11.08 -8.00
N ARG A 3 -10.55 -10.33 -6.91
CA ARG A 3 -10.84 -8.89 -6.86
C ARG A 3 -9.55 -8.14 -6.60
N TYR A 4 -9.36 -7.06 -7.35
CA TYR A 4 -8.22 -6.17 -7.22
C TYR A 4 -8.66 -4.82 -6.67
N LYS A 5 -7.84 -4.23 -5.80
CA LYS A 5 -7.99 -2.86 -5.31
C LYS A 5 -6.66 -2.14 -5.55
N VAL A 6 -6.75 -0.92 -6.08
CA VAL A 6 -5.60 -0.05 -6.26
C VAL A 6 -5.72 1.08 -5.24
N VAL A 7 -4.67 1.29 -4.48
CA VAL A 7 -4.62 2.25 -3.37
C VAL A 7 -3.56 3.28 -3.68
N SER A 8 -3.89 4.55 -3.54
CA SER A 8 -2.92 5.63 -3.79
C SER A 8 -1.96 5.82 -2.63
N GLN A 9 -0.77 6.36 -2.90
CA GLN A 9 0.20 6.76 -1.88
C GLN A 9 -0.41 7.56 -0.72
N ARG A 10 -1.38 8.44 -1.01
CA ARG A 10 -2.02 9.32 -0.02
C ARG A 10 -2.89 8.57 0.99
N GLU A 11 -3.37 7.39 0.62
CA GLU A 11 -4.12 6.51 1.53
C GLU A 11 -3.19 5.65 2.38
N VAL A 12 -1.97 5.40 1.89
CA VAL A 12 -0.95 4.58 2.57
C VAL A 12 -0.11 5.43 3.52
N LEU A 13 0.32 6.61 3.09
CA LEU A 13 1.25 7.49 3.79
C LEU A 13 0.51 8.71 4.35
N SER A 14 0.63 8.93 5.66
CA SER A 14 0.16 10.16 6.31
C SER A 14 1.33 11.12 6.55
N THR A 15 1.20 12.36 6.11
CA THR A 15 2.03 13.47 6.61
C THR A 15 1.49 13.91 7.98
N PRO A 16 2.31 14.01 9.05
CA PRO A 16 3.77 14.11 9.01
C PRO A 16 4.50 12.77 9.20
N CYS A 17 5.58 12.61 8.44
CA CYS A 17 6.54 11.51 8.61
C CYS A 17 7.59 11.93 9.65
N ASP A 18 7.42 11.51 10.90
CA ASP A 18 8.43 11.65 11.96
C ASP A 18 9.46 10.52 11.90
N GLU A 19 10.60 10.63 12.60
CA GLU A 19 11.63 9.58 12.68
C GLU A 19 11.10 8.20 13.12
N LYS A 20 9.96 8.16 13.83
CA LYS A 20 9.29 6.92 14.26
C LYS A 20 8.21 6.44 13.29
N ASN A 21 7.79 7.27 12.36
CA ASN A 21 6.68 7.07 11.44
C ASN A 21 7.19 7.17 10.00
N THR A 22 8.13 6.27 9.66
CA THR A 22 8.73 6.24 8.32
C THR A 22 7.72 5.70 7.29
N PRO A 23 7.87 6.06 6.01
CA PRO A 23 6.99 5.57 4.95
C PRO A 23 6.89 4.04 4.86
N GLU A 24 7.98 3.34 5.16
CA GLU A 24 8.02 1.88 5.20
C GLU A 24 7.14 1.31 6.30
N ARG A 25 7.16 1.94 7.49
CA ARG A 25 6.33 1.52 8.62
C ARG A 25 4.87 1.82 8.40
N GLN A 26 4.56 2.96 7.77
CA GLN A 26 3.20 3.31 7.35
C GLN A 26 2.65 2.32 6.32
N LEU A 27 3.49 1.92 5.36
CA LEU A 27 3.14 0.88 4.39
C LEU A 27 2.89 -0.46 5.08
N GLU A 28 3.77 -0.88 6.00
CA GLU A 28 3.61 -2.13 6.76
C GLU A 28 2.29 -2.12 7.56
N ASP A 29 2.03 -1.05 8.32
CA ASP A 29 0.79 -0.89 9.08
C ASP A 29 -0.45 -0.89 8.17
N PHE A 30 -0.36 -0.26 7.00
CA PHE A 30 -1.42 -0.25 6.01
C PHE A 30 -1.69 -1.67 5.48
N LEU A 31 -0.66 -2.41 5.09
CA LEU A 31 -0.78 -3.77 4.58
C LEU A 31 -1.31 -4.73 5.65
N ASN A 32 -0.88 -4.58 6.91
CA ASN A 32 -1.39 -5.37 8.03
C ASN A 32 -2.89 -5.14 8.25
N LYS A 33 -3.36 -3.89 8.19
CA LYS A 33 -4.79 -3.57 8.28
C LYS A 33 -5.58 -4.18 7.12
N GLN A 34 -5.06 -4.07 5.89
CA GLN A 34 -5.71 -4.64 4.71
C GLN A 34 -5.77 -6.17 4.77
N ALA A 35 -4.74 -6.84 5.29
CA ALA A 35 -4.73 -8.29 5.48
C ALA A 35 -5.83 -8.77 6.44
N VAL A 36 -6.13 -8.01 7.50
CA VAL A 36 -7.26 -8.29 8.42
C VAL A 36 -8.60 -8.19 7.69
N GLU A 37 -8.71 -7.31 6.69
CA GLU A 37 -9.88 -7.18 5.81
C GLU A 37 -9.89 -8.20 4.64
N GLY A 38 -8.92 -9.12 4.60
CA GLY A 38 -8.78 -10.14 3.55
C GLY A 38 -8.16 -9.64 2.25
N TRP A 39 -7.51 -8.48 2.25
CA TRP A 39 -6.77 -7.92 1.12
C TRP A 39 -5.27 -8.14 1.29
N TYR A 40 -4.66 -8.83 0.34
CA TYR A 40 -3.25 -9.19 0.37
C TYR A 40 -2.45 -8.35 -0.62
N TYR A 41 -1.21 -8.01 -0.25
CA TYR A 41 -0.28 -7.32 -1.13
C TYR A 41 -0.04 -8.12 -2.41
N ARG A 42 -0.14 -7.45 -3.56
CA ARG A 42 0.17 -8.05 -4.87
C ARG A 42 1.37 -7.38 -5.53
N ASP A 43 1.34 -6.06 -5.66
CA ASP A 43 2.37 -5.31 -6.38
C ASP A 43 2.36 -3.82 -5.99
N VAL A 44 3.40 -3.09 -6.39
CA VAL A 44 3.54 -1.65 -6.17
C VAL A 44 3.97 -0.95 -7.46
N ILE A 45 3.27 0.13 -7.81
CA ILE A 45 3.67 1.03 -8.89
C ILE A 45 4.51 2.13 -8.26
N THR A 46 5.74 2.29 -8.75
CA THR A 46 6.67 3.31 -8.27
C THR A 46 7.07 4.26 -9.39
N SER A 47 7.32 5.52 -9.05
CA SER A 47 7.87 6.54 -9.94
C SER A 47 9.20 7.07 -9.40
N PRO A 48 10.13 7.48 -10.28
CA PRO A 48 11.30 8.20 -9.85
C PRO A 48 10.89 9.57 -9.31
N THR A 49 11.22 9.83 -8.05
CA THR A 49 11.05 11.16 -7.43
C THR A 49 12.19 12.10 -7.85
N ALA A 50 12.01 13.41 -7.63
CA ALA A 50 13.01 14.43 -7.95
C ALA A 50 14.40 14.16 -7.34
N ASP A 51 14.44 13.47 -6.18
CA ASP A 51 15.66 13.08 -5.48
C ASP A 51 16.20 11.70 -5.90
N HIS A 52 15.77 11.16 -7.06
CA HIS A 52 16.15 9.83 -7.58
C HIS A 52 15.80 8.67 -6.63
N ARG A 53 14.90 8.89 -5.66
CA ARG A 53 14.34 7.83 -4.81
C ARG A 53 13.10 7.26 -5.48
N LEU A 54 12.86 5.95 -5.34
CA LEU A 54 11.63 5.32 -5.80
C LEU A 54 10.49 5.73 -4.84
N GLY A 55 9.57 6.56 -5.33
CA GLY A 55 8.34 6.91 -4.61
C GLY A 55 7.27 5.87 -4.89
N ILE A 56 6.50 5.50 -3.87
CA ILE A 56 5.31 4.66 -4.04
C ILE A 56 4.20 5.54 -4.62
N ASP A 57 3.70 5.23 -5.81
CA ASP A 57 2.52 5.91 -6.36
C ASP A 57 1.24 5.16 -6.00
N PHE A 58 1.25 3.84 -6.20
CA PHE A 58 0.10 2.97 -5.97
C PHE A 58 0.50 1.62 -5.39
N VAL A 59 -0.35 1.08 -4.51
CA VAL A 59 -0.26 -0.29 -3.99
C VAL A 59 -1.44 -1.08 -4.54
N ILE A 60 -1.16 -2.24 -5.13
CA ILE A 60 -2.15 -3.17 -5.66
C ILE A 60 -2.38 -4.28 -4.64
N LEU A 61 -3.64 -4.46 -4.27
CA LEU A 61 -4.09 -5.50 -3.36
C LEU A 61 -4.99 -6.49 -4.09
N GLU A 62 -4.89 -7.76 -3.73
CA GLU A 62 -5.70 -8.86 -4.24
C GLU A 62 -6.49 -9.48 -3.09
N ARG A 63 -7.75 -9.84 -3.35
CA ARG A 63 -8.50 -10.76 -2.49
C ARG A 63 -9.18 -11.83 -3.31
N GLU A 64 -9.32 -13.01 -2.73
CA GLU A 64 -10.21 -14.02 -3.28
C GLU A 64 -11.66 -13.62 -2.99
N LYS A 65 -12.52 -13.69 -4.00
CA LYS A 65 -13.96 -13.57 -3.76
C LYS A 65 -14.42 -14.85 -3.07
N ASP A 66 -14.87 -14.71 -1.83
CA ASP A 66 -15.67 -15.74 -1.16
C ASP A 66 -16.75 -16.20 -2.13
N SER A 67 -16.68 -17.48 -2.47
CA SER A 67 -17.62 -18.12 -3.38
C SER A 67 -18.74 -18.70 -2.54
N TYR A 68 -19.60 -17.82 -2.00
CA TYR A 68 -20.83 -18.20 -1.31
C TYR A 68 -21.98 -17.29 -1.73
#